data_AF-B9JAU7-F1
#
_entry.id   AF-B9JAU7-F1
#
_cell.length_a   1.000
_cell.length_b   1.000
_cell.length_c   1.000
_cell.angle_alpha   90.00
_cell.angle_beta   90.00
_cell.angle_gamma   90.00
#
_symmetry.space_group_name_H-M   'P 1'
#
loop_
_entity.id
_entity.type
_entity.pdbx_description
1 polymer ?
#
loop_
_entity_poly.entity_id
_entity_poly.type
_entity_poly.pdbx_seq_one_letter_code
_entity_poly.pdbx_strand_id
1 'polypeptide(L)'
;MSSRLFNDARAIGIIQIHREANTKFSGQLSSSLSQVYGPASRCLVASGGGMTQFLLDAQLYPDLGFGEMTQSMQSIYGRNYYLNIKIEKAGAGSKMTVSAGNTLVNTSRTISAFSWAEGKTSC
;
A
#
# COMPACT_ATOMS: atom_id res chain seq x y z
N MET A 1 12.12 -8.98 -21.90
CA MET A 1 11.49 -10.16 -21.29
C MET A 1 10.07 -9.79 -20.87
N SER A 2 9.14 -10.71 -21.11
CA SER A 2 7.70 -10.51 -21.37
C SER A 2 6.89 -9.97 -20.19
N SER A 3 6.15 -8.89 -20.42
CA SER A 3 5.04 -8.41 -19.57
C SER A 3 3.74 -9.10 -20.00
N ARG A 4 3.33 -10.14 -19.27
CA ARG A 4 1.97 -10.68 -19.35
C ARG A 4 1.49 -11.10 -17.97
N LEU A 5 0.17 -11.00 -17.83
CA LEU A 5 -0.71 -11.53 -16.79
C LEU A 5 -1.01 -10.57 -15.64
N PHE A 6 -2.15 -9.86 -15.75
CA PHE A 6 -3.14 -9.78 -14.67
C PHE A 6 -4.52 -9.58 -15.32
N ASN A 7 -5.15 -10.69 -15.69
CA ASN A 7 -6.51 -10.78 -16.19
C ASN A 7 -7.27 -11.70 -15.23
N ASP A 8 -8.06 -11.13 -14.32
CA ASP A 8 -9.38 -11.63 -13.89
C ASP A 8 -9.86 -10.81 -12.68
N ALA A 9 -10.61 -9.75 -12.94
CA ALA A 9 -11.39 -9.04 -11.93
C ALA A 9 -12.85 -9.04 -12.37
N ARG A 10 -13.55 -10.16 -12.15
CA ARG A 10 -15.00 -10.26 -12.26
C ARG A 10 -15.58 -10.60 -10.89
N ALA A 11 -16.02 -9.57 -10.17
CA ALA A 11 -17.32 -9.49 -9.48
C ALA A 11 -17.30 -8.34 -8.45
N ILE A 12 -18.29 -7.44 -8.58
CA ILE A 12 -18.55 -6.26 -7.73
C ILE A 12 -17.53 -5.13 -7.95
N GLY A 13 -18.01 -3.94 -8.31
CA GLY A 13 -17.25 -2.81 -8.86
C GLY A 13 -16.18 -2.18 -7.95
N ILE A 14 -15.17 -2.95 -7.58
CA ILE A 14 -13.94 -2.52 -6.93
C ILE A 14 -12.84 -2.64 -7.98
N ILE A 15 -12.46 -1.52 -8.61
CA ILE A 15 -11.25 -1.49 -9.45
C ILE A 15 -10.06 -1.62 -8.50
N GLN A 16 -9.53 -2.84 -8.36
CA GLN A 16 -8.34 -3.12 -7.58
C GLN A 16 -7.11 -3.00 -8.48
N ILE A 17 -6.36 -1.90 -8.34
CA ILE A 17 -5.10 -1.72 -9.07
C ILE A 17 -4.02 -2.45 -8.28
N HIS A 18 -3.41 -3.45 -8.93
CA HIS A 18 -2.24 -4.14 -8.42
C HIS A 18 -1.02 -3.54 -9.11
N ARG A 19 -0.12 -2.93 -8.34
CA ARG A 19 1.19 -2.50 -8.85
C ARG A 19 2.26 -3.20 -8.03
N GLU A 20 3.14 -3.88 -8.74
CA GLU A 20 4.34 -4.51 -8.16
C GLU A 20 5.55 -3.67 -8.56
N ALA A 21 6.42 -3.37 -7.59
CA ALA A 21 7.76 -2.87 -7.89
C ALA A 21 8.79 -3.73 -7.16
N ASN A 22 9.83 -4.12 -7.89
CA ASN A 22 11.05 -4.68 -7.30
C ASN A 22 11.93 -3.51 -6.85
N THR A 23 11.57 -2.88 -5.74
CA THR A 23 12.37 -1.82 -5.13
C THR A 23 13.51 -2.46 -4.33
N LYS A 24 14.77 -2.16 -4.66
CA LYS A 24 15.90 -2.66 -3.87
C LYS A 24 15.96 -1.92 -2.53
N PHE A 25 15.29 -2.45 -1.52
CA PHE A 25 15.51 -2.07 -0.13
C PHE A 25 16.75 -2.79 0.38
N SER A 26 17.83 -2.05 0.64
CA SER A 26 18.97 -2.57 1.40
C SER A 26 18.67 -2.45 2.89
N GLY A 27 17.91 -3.39 3.46
CA GLY A 27 17.50 -3.30 4.85
C GLY A 27 16.75 -4.52 5.38
N GLN A 28 16.60 -4.59 6.70
CA GLN A 28 15.74 -5.57 7.36
C GLN A 28 14.27 -5.28 7.03
N LEU A 29 13.45 -6.33 6.91
CA LEU A 29 12.03 -6.25 6.58
C LEU A 29 11.24 -5.28 7.49
N SER A 30 11.55 -5.27 8.79
CA SER A 30 10.99 -4.33 9.76
C SER A 30 11.32 -2.88 9.41
N SER A 31 12.57 -2.59 9.03
CA SER A 31 13.00 -1.25 8.60
C SER A 31 12.26 -0.80 7.34
N SER A 32 12.13 -1.67 6.34
CA SER A 32 11.40 -1.35 5.11
C SER A 32 9.93 -1.04 5.39
N LEU A 33 9.28 -1.82 6.26
CA LEU A 33 7.89 -1.57 6.66
C LEU A 33 7.75 -0.27 7.45
N SER A 34 8.62 -0.01 8.43
CA SER A 34 8.62 1.24 9.20
C SER A 34 8.84 2.47 8.33
N GLN A 35 9.68 2.36 7.29
CA GLN A 35 9.93 3.44 6.34
C GLN A 35 8.67 3.85 5.57
N VAL A 36 7.84 2.89 5.18
CA VAL A 36 6.56 3.16 4.50
C VAL A 36 5.48 3.62 5.49
N TYR A 37 5.43 2.99 6.67
CA TYR A 37 4.43 3.27 7.68
C TYR A 37 4.49 4.71 8.22
N GLY A 38 5.70 5.25 8.45
CA GLY A 38 5.87 6.59 8.99
C GLY A 38 5.15 7.67 8.17
N PRO A 39 5.45 7.83 6.87
CA PRO A 39 4.72 8.73 5.98
C PRO A 39 3.24 8.36 5.83
N ALA A 40 2.89 7.07 5.72
CA ALA A 40 1.50 6.63 5.59
C ALA A 40 0.62 7.10 6.76
N SER A 41 1.10 6.94 8.00
CA SER A 41 0.39 7.39 9.21
C SER A 41 0.13 8.89 9.24
N ARG A 42 0.94 9.70 8.56
CA ARG A 42 0.75 11.16 8.48
C ARG A 42 -0.12 11.55 7.28
N CYS A 43 0.23 11.04 6.10
CA CYS A 43 -0.38 11.44 4.83
C CYS A 43 -1.78 10.90 4.61
N LEU A 44 -2.07 9.72 5.15
CA LEU A 44 -3.39 9.10 5.02
C LEU A 44 -4.37 9.61 6.08
N VAL A 45 -3.87 10.07 7.23
CA VAL A 45 -4.69 10.72 8.27
C VAL A 45 -5.06 12.15 7.89
N ALA A 46 -4.17 12.87 7.19
CA ALA A 46 -4.40 14.25 6.76
C ALA A 46 -5.37 14.39 5.56
N SER A 47 -5.76 13.30 4.91
CA SER A 47 -6.59 13.35 3.70
C SER A 47 -8.10 13.44 4.01
N GLY A 48 -8.53 14.64 4.42
CA GLY A 48 -9.87 15.17 4.14
C GLY A 48 -10.91 15.12 5.27
N GLY A 49 -11.64 16.23 5.44
CA GLY A 49 -12.88 16.27 6.22
C GLY A 49 -13.97 15.41 5.58
N GLY A 50 -14.86 14.85 6.40
CA GLY A 50 -15.93 13.95 5.95
C GLY A 50 -15.56 12.46 6.02
N MET A 51 -14.58 12.10 6.84
CA MET A 51 -14.26 10.71 7.20
C MET A 51 -14.94 10.34 8.51
N THR A 52 -15.64 9.21 8.55
CA THR A 52 -16.28 8.68 9.77
C THR A 52 -15.37 7.71 10.50
N GLN A 53 -14.56 6.95 9.75
CA GLN A 53 -13.65 5.95 10.31
C GLN A 53 -12.34 5.90 9.52
N PHE A 54 -11.25 5.73 10.26
CA PHE A 54 -9.91 5.53 9.75
C PHE A 54 -9.23 4.41 10.55
N LEU A 55 -8.74 3.40 9.86
CA LEU A 55 -7.88 2.37 10.43
C LEU A 55 -6.63 2.25 9.57
N LEU A 56 -5.48 2.27 10.23
CA LEU A 56 -4.18 1.97 9.66
C LEU A 56 -3.53 0.95 10.58
N ASP A 57 -3.23 -0.22 10.04
CA ASP A 57 -2.59 -1.30 10.77
C ASP A 57 -1.33 -1.74 10.02
N ALA A 58 -0.32 -2.18 10.76
CA ALA A 58 0.90 -2.72 10.19
C ALA A 58 1.37 -3.91 11.00
N GLN A 59 1.55 -5.03 10.34
CA GLN A 59 1.91 -6.29 10.95
C GLN A 59 3.13 -6.88 10.24
N LEU A 60 4.08 -7.38 11.04
CA LEU A 60 5.18 -8.19 10.55
C LEU A 60 4.84 -9.67 10.69
N TYR A 61 5.17 -10.44 9.66
CA TYR A 61 5.10 -11.90 9.65
C TYR A 61 6.49 -12.46 9.36
N PRO A 62 7.41 -12.45 10.36
CA PRO A 62 8.81 -12.83 10.15
C PRO A 62 8.97 -14.25 9.63
N ASP A 63 8.15 -15.18 10.13
CA ASP A 63 8.16 -16.61 9.76
C ASP A 63 7.70 -16.83 8.32
N LEU A 64 6.84 -15.95 7.80
CA LEU A 64 6.36 -15.98 6.41
C LEU A 64 7.22 -15.09 5.49
N GLY A 65 8.18 -14.35 6.04
CA GLY A 65 9.12 -13.53 5.29
C GLY A 65 8.53 -12.23 4.71
N PHE A 66 7.39 -11.75 5.20
CA PHE A 66 6.77 -10.51 4.73
C PHE A 66 6.20 -9.65 5.86
N GLY A 67 6.03 -8.37 5.57
CA GLY A 67 5.31 -7.40 6.38
C GLY A 67 4.19 -6.81 5.56
N GLU A 68 3.10 -6.44 6.22
CA GLU A 68 1.94 -5.89 5.55
C GLU A 68 1.45 -4.65 6.31
N MET A 69 1.01 -3.66 5.56
CA MET A 69 0.30 -2.50 6.07
C MET A 69 -1.04 -2.42 5.37
N THR A 70 -2.11 -2.31 6.16
CA THR A 70 -3.47 -2.17 5.65
C THR A 70 -4.05 -0.85 6.12
N GLN A 71 -4.83 -0.23 5.24
CA GLN A 71 -5.53 1.00 5.53
C GLN A 71 -6.95 0.86 5.02
N SER A 72 -7.91 1.16 5.89
CA SER A 72 -9.33 1.26 5.55
C SER A 72 -9.89 2.59 6.01
N MET A 73 -10.73 3.20 5.17
CA MET A 73 -11.29 4.52 5.38
C MET A 73 -12.74 4.53 4.94
N GLN A 74 -13.65 5.01 5.79
CA GLN A 74 -15.05 5.19 5.45
C GLN A 74 -15.42 6.67 5.45
N SER A 75 -16.01 7.15 4.36
CA SER A 75 -16.52 8.52 4.28
C SER A 75 -17.97 8.63 4.71
N ILE A 76 -18.37 9.83 5.13
CA ILE A 76 -19.78 10.20 5.39
C ILE A 76 -20.67 10.04 4.16
N TYR A 77 -20.06 9.97 2.96
CA TYR A 77 -20.74 9.82 1.67
C TYR A 77 -20.90 8.35 1.24
N GLY A 78 -20.69 7.41 2.16
CA GLY A 78 -20.84 5.97 1.89
C GLY A 78 -19.75 5.36 1.01
N ARG A 79 -18.60 6.04 0.85
CA ARG A 79 -17.45 5.51 0.10
C ARG A 79 -16.46 4.86 1.05
N ASN A 80 -16.03 3.65 0.69
CA ASN A 80 -14.99 2.92 1.41
C ASN A 80 -13.72 2.92 0.58
N TYR A 81 -12.60 3.30 1.17
CA TYR A 81 -11.29 3.32 0.55
C TYR A 81 -10.41 2.28 1.23
N TYR A 82 -9.71 1.48 0.43
CA TYR A 82 -8.79 0.46 0.92
C TYR A 82 -7.42 0.60 0.26
N LEU A 83 -6.36 0.46 1.04
CA LEU A 83 -4.98 0.37 0.59
C LEU A 83 -4.29 -0.74 1.38
N ASN A 84 -3.65 -1.65 0.65
CA ASN A 84 -2.83 -2.71 1.17
C ASN A 84 -1.45 -2.59 0.56
N ILE A 85 -0.44 -2.63 1.41
CA ILE A 85 0.96 -2.60 1.03
C ILE A 85 1.63 -3.81 1.67
N LYS A 86 2.04 -4.75 0.83
CA LYS A 86 2.80 -5.92 1.22
C LYS A 86 4.25 -5.73 0.83
N ILE A 87 5.17 -5.93 1.76
CA ILE A 87 6.61 -5.92 1.54
C ILE A 87 7.14 -7.30 1.89
N GLU A 88 7.76 -7.99 0.95
CA GLU A 88 8.26 -9.35 1.13
C GLU A 88 9.74 -9.43 0.77
N LYS A 89 10.49 -10.34 1.39
CA LYS A 89 11.90 -10.56 1.04
C LYS A 89 12.00 -11.06 -0.41
N ALA A 90 12.89 -10.48 -1.20
CA ALA A 90 13.11 -10.85 -2.60
C ALA A 90 14.61 -10.86 -2.93
N GLY A 91 15.24 -12.03 -2.79
CA GLY A 91 16.67 -12.21 -3.02
C GLY A 91 17.51 -11.28 -2.13
N ALA A 92 18.33 -10.43 -2.75
CA ALA A 92 19.16 -9.44 -2.06
C ALA A 92 18.41 -8.15 -1.65
N GLY A 93 17.09 -8.07 -1.86
CA GLY A 93 16.28 -6.90 -1.53
C GLY A 93 14.88 -7.27 -1.02
N SER A 94 13.90 -6.41 -1.26
CA SER A 94 12.49 -6.69 -0.98
C SER A 94 11.62 -6.39 -2.19
N LYS A 95 10.48 -7.06 -2.31
CA LYS A 95 9.45 -6.76 -3.29
C LYS A 95 8.32 -6.05 -2.57
N MET A 96 7.82 -4.97 -3.15
CA MET A 96 6.65 -4.27 -2.65
C MET A 96 5.49 -4.43 -3.62
N THR A 97 4.37 -4.92 -3.10
CA THR A 97 3.11 -5.05 -3.82
C THR A 97 2.10 -4.12 -3.17
N VAL A 98 1.49 -3.26 -3.99
CA VAL A 98 0.46 -2.32 -3.53
C VAL A 98 -0.85 -2.65 -4.21
N SER A 99 -1.88 -2.82 -3.40
CA SER A 99 -3.26 -3.03 -3.86
C SER A 99 -4.15 -1.96 -3.24
N ALA A 100 -4.82 -1.16 -4.07
CA ALA A 100 -5.81 -0.22 -3.58
C ALA A 100 -7.15 -0.40 -4.29
N GLY A 101 -8.22 -0.27 -3.53
CA GLY A 101 -9.59 -0.54 -3.97
C GLY A 101 -10.51 0.66 -3.78
N ASN A 102 -11.43 0.84 -4.72
CA ASN A 102 -12.55 1.78 -4.65
C ASN A 102 -12.16 3.27 -4.51
N THR A 103 -10.91 3.62 -4.86
CA THR A 103 -10.38 4.98 -4.71
C THR A 103 -10.34 5.70 -6.07
N LEU A 104 -11.01 6.86 -6.21
CA LEU A 104 -10.76 7.77 -7.36
C LEU A 104 -9.30 8.29 -7.39
N VAL A 105 -8.60 8.17 -6.27
CA VAL A 105 -7.19 8.56 -6.05
C VAL A 105 -6.23 7.37 -6.09
N ASN A 106 -6.62 6.25 -6.73
CA ASN A 106 -5.87 4.98 -6.67
C ASN A 106 -4.44 5.10 -7.16
N THR A 107 -4.28 5.76 -8.32
CA THR A 107 -2.97 6.01 -8.92
C THR A 107 -2.11 6.87 -8.01
N SER A 108 -2.67 7.94 -7.43
CA SER A 108 -1.95 8.83 -6.52
C SER A 108 -1.51 8.09 -5.25
N ARG A 109 -2.40 7.33 -4.59
CA ARG A 109 -2.05 6.56 -3.38
C ARG A 109 -0.99 5.49 -3.66
N THR A 110 -1.11 4.82 -4.79
CA THR A 110 -0.12 3.84 -5.23
C THR A 110 1.25 4.50 -5.47
N ILE A 111 1.28 5.68 -6.13
CA ILE A 111 2.52 6.45 -6.34
C ILE A 111 3.13 6.92 -5.01
N SER A 112 2.32 7.43 -4.08
CA SER A 112 2.79 7.86 -2.77
C SER A 112 3.37 6.69 -1.99
N ALA A 113 2.71 5.53 -1.99
CA ALA A 113 3.21 4.31 -1.35
C ALA A 113 4.62 3.92 -1.83
N PHE A 114 4.83 3.89 -3.15
CA PHE A 114 6.16 3.62 -3.72
C PHE A 114 7.16 4.76 -3.44
N SER A 115 6.71 6.01 -3.41
CA SER A 115 7.57 7.15 -3.05
C SER A 115 8.07 7.05 -1.61
N TRP A 116 7.24 6.60 -0.67
CA TRP A 116 7.63 6.34 0.72
C TRP A 116 8.65 5.21 0.82
N ALA A 117 8.49 4.18 -0.01
CA ALA A 117 9.49 3.13 -0.17
C ALA A 117 10.83 3.62 -0.72
N GLU A 118 10.85 4.72 -1.47
CA GLU A 118 12.06 5.41 -1.92
C GLU A 118 12.61 6.42 -0.88
N GLY A 119 11.96 6.54 0.29
CA GLY A 119 12.38 7.44 1.37
C GLY A 119 11.80 8.85 1.27
N LYS A 120 10.94 9.13 0.29
CA LYS A 120 10.22 10.42 0.23
C LYS A 120 9.21 10.46 1.36
N THR A 121 9.10 11.58 2.07
CA THR A 121 8.19 11.71 3.23
C THR A 121 6.97 12.58 2.95
N SER A 122 6.83 13.06 1.72
CA SER A 122 5.74 13.93 1.28
C SER A 122 4.43 13.17 1.09
N CYS A 123 3.34 13.91 1.27
CA CYS A 123 2.02 13.60 0.77
C CYS A 123 1.89 14.30 -0.60
#